data_AF-A0A9D7XBU0-F1
#
_entry.id   AF-A0A9D7XBU0-F1
#
_cell.length_a   1.000
_cell.length_b   1.000
_cell.length_c   1.000
_cell.angle_alpha   90.00
_cell.angle_beta   90.00
_cell.angle_gamma   90.00
#
_symmetry.space_group_name_H-M   'P 1'
#
loop_
_entity.id
_entity.type
_entity.pdbx_description
1 polymer ?
#
loop_
_entity_poly.entity_id
_entity_poly.type
_entity_poly.pdbx_seq_one_letter_code
_entity_poly.pdbx_strand_id
1 'polypeptide(L)'
;MLVFTKGLPLRAILESWKITPDWNGYNPNSTNNSWFLCDVKVNDPYYGYFQKAFTLGLLSDITNNNCGGNCTCIYPNLNISFSELYSILYKTMIYKGGIPPKIDLNSYFIPNTLNPFNFSSRNAIDRGIFEHYENQNLDISSGGLGLTFWHSYHSQRSELPYLPFRTLNELNTLWINRLNPLGFNWSHSYNMYIMMVPKSTNEINASKYIINWLDQTIQAYDYILSKYETIGIHDQFIINSKDKDGNIKNVTILKPNGMKYIFEQDSKMFAMLNLIEIRDKNNNSITLTYELGVSVGLFSYTRLKNVTDNTSGRSLEFKYKANTNFIESVSDNIGRKIQYNVNANSVDLDDFTDAKKSENSVSIWSK
;
A
#
# COMPACT_ATOMS: atom_id res chain seq x y z
N MET A 1 15.98 11.75 -13.14
CA MET A 1 16.73 10.88 -12.22
C MET A 1 18.21 11.18 -12.45
N LEU A 2 18.93 11.70 -11.46
CA LEU A 2 20.36 12.01 -11.61
C LEU A 2 21.12 10.68 -11.69
N VAL A 3 21.82 10.47 -12.79
CA VAL A 3 22.60 9.26 -13.06
C VAL A 3 24.01 9.49 -12.52
N PHE A 4 24.39 8.77 -11.46
CA PHE A 4 25.72 8.91 -10.84
C PHE A 4 26.62 7.75 -11.24
N THR A 5 27.74 8.06 -11.89
CA THR A 5 28.83 7.10 -12.15
C THR A 5 29.56 6.77 -10.85
N LYS A 6 30.12 5.56 -10.72
CA LYS A 6 30.66 5.02 -9.45
C LYS A 6 31.65 5.94 -8.70
N GLY A 7 32.36 6.82 -9.40
CA GLY A 7 33.34 7.73 -8.79
C GLY A 7 32.74 8.78 -7.84
N LEU A 8 31.61 9.39 -8.21
CA LEU A 8 31.01 10.46 -7.39
C LEU A 8 30.42 9.95 -6.06
N PRO A 9 29.64 8.86 -6.03
CA PRO A 9 29.16 8.26 -4.78
C PRO A 9 30.29 7.78 -3.88
N LEU A 10 31.36 7.19 -4.47
CA LEU A 10 32.53 6.77 -3.71
C LEU A 10 33.21 7.95 -3.02
N ARG A 11 33.43 9.04 -3.76
CA ARG A 11 33.93 10.30 -3.19
C ARG A 11 33.07 10.78 -2.02
N ALA A 12 31.75 10.84 -2.21
CA ALA A 12 30.83 11.32 -1.18
C ALA A 12 30.91 10.46 0.09
N ILE A 13 30.97 9.13 -0.03
CA ILE A 13 31.11 8.22 1.12
C ILE A 13 32.44 8.46 1.83
N LEU A 14 33.56 8.45 1.11
CA LEU A 14 34.88 8.60 1.72
C LEU A 14 35.05 9.96 2.42
N GLU A 15 34.58 11.05 1.79
CA GLU A 15 34.60 12.38 2.39
C GLU A 15 33.71 12.48 3.64
N SER A 16 32.52 11.89 3.60
CA SER A 16 31.59 11.87 4.75
C SER A 16 32.22 11.21 5.98
N TRP A 17 33.07 10.20 5.78
CA TRP A 17 33.76 9.47 6.84
C TRP A 17 35.18 9.99 7.12
N LYS A 18 35.55 11.15 6.58
CA LYS A 18 36.89 11.76 6.73
C LYS A 18 38.00 10.77 6.33
N ILE A 19 37.83 10.10 5.19
CA ILE A 19 38.86 9.24 4.58
C ILE A 19 39.50 10.02 3.44
N THR A 20 40.77 10.39 3.61
CA THR A 20 41.53 11.14 2.61
C THR A 20 41.84 10.26 1.39
N PRO A 21 41.62 10.75 0.15
CA PRO A 21 42.03 10.03 -1.07
C PRO A 21 43.56 9.85 -1.14
N ASP A 22 44.00 8.84 -1.89
CA ASP A 22 45.40 8.54 -2.14
C ASP A 22 45.76 8.77 -3.60
N TRP A 23 46.42 9.90 -3.90
CA TRP A 23 46.77 10.31 -5.27
C TRP A 23 48.11 9.77 -5.75
N ASN A 24 48.74 8.83 -5.04
CA ASN A 24 50.04 8.27 -5.46
C ASN A 24 49.92 7.57 -6.82
N GLY A 25 50.69 8.03 -7.80
CA GLY A 25 50.65 7.51 -9.18
C GLY A 25 49.63 8.20 -10.09
N TYR A 26 48.86 9.18 -9.59
CA TYR A 26 48.05 10.05 -10.44
C TYR A 26 48.94 10.84 -11.39
N ASN A 27 48.59 10.85 -12.67
CA ASN A 27 49.30 11.62 -13.68
C ASN A 27 48.29 12.20 -14.66
N PRO A 28 48.05 13.53 -14.64
CA PRO A 28 47.02 14.16 -15.48
C PRO A 28 47.32 14.04 -16.98
N ASN A 29 48.59 13.82 -17.36
CA ASN A 29 49.04 13.76 -18.74
C ASN A 29 49.14 12.32 -19.29
N SER A 30 48.79 11.30 -18.49
CA SER A 30 48.87 9.90 -18.90
C SER A 30 47.49 9.28 -19.01
N THR A 31 47.27 8.51 -20.08
CA THR A 31 46.02 7.75 -20.30
C THR A 31 46.18 6.27 -19.95
N ASN A 32 47.28 5.90 -19.29
CA ASN A 32 47.53 4.52 -18.87
C ASN A 32 46.50 4.09 -17.83
N ASN A 33 46.27 2.78 -17.77
CA ASN A 33 45.47 2.20 -16.71
C ASN A 33 46.24 2.22 -15.39
N SER A 34 45.50 2.30 -14.29
CA SER A 34 46.06 2.22 -12.95
C SER A 34 46.61 0.82 -12.67
N TRP A 35 47.56 0.73 -11.74
CA TRP A 35 48.16 -0.55 -11.36
C TRP A 35 47.25 -1.40 -10.45
N PHE A 36 46.23 -0.79 -9.83
CA PHE A 36 45.34 -1.44 -8.86
C PHE A 36 43.96 -1.80 -9.45
N LEU A 37 43.47 -1.02 -10.43
CA LEU A 37 42.26 -1.31 -11.19
C LEU A 37 42.50 -1.12 -12.69
N CYS A 38 42.35 -2.19 -13.46
CA CYS A 38 42.73 -2.23 -14.87
C CYS A 38 41.91 -1.31 -15.79
N ASP A 39 40.79 -0.78 -15.31
CA ASP A 39 39.85 0.06 -16.07
C ASP A 39 39.69 1.47 -15.50
N VAL A 40 40.44 1.81 -14.46
CA VAL A 40 40.60 3.18 -13.95
C VAL A 40 41.85 3.77 -14.57
N LYS A 41 41.73 4.92 -15.23
CA LYS A 41 42.90 5.61 -15.82
C LYS A 41 43.66 6.39 -14.75
N VAL A 42 44.98 6.53 -14.92
CA VAL A 42 45.82 7.33 -14.00
C VAL A 42 45.52 8.82 -14.01
N ASN A 43 44.75 9.31 -14.99
CA ASN A 43 44.23 10.67 -15.05
C ASN A 43 42.74 10.79 -14.67
N ASP A 44 42.13 9.74 -14.12
CA ASP A 44 40.72 9.76 -13.71
C ASP A 44 40.49 10.80 -12.60
N PRO A 45 39.45 11.66 -12.69
CA PRO A 45 39.17 12.69 -11.69
C PRO A 45 38.83 12.13 -10.30
N TYR A 46 38.53 10.84 -10.18
CA TYR A 46 38.29 10.13 -8.94
C TYR A 46 39.40 9.12 -8.60
N TYR A 47 40.52 9.14 -9.32
CA TYR A 47 41.64 8.19 -9.15
C TYR A 47 42.01 7.97 -7.69
N GLY A 48 42.23 9.05 -6.93
CA GLY A 48 42.67 8.94 -5.54
C GLY A 48 41.63 8.32 -4.60
N TYR A 49 40.34 8.44 -4.92
CA TYR A 49 39.27 7.80 -4.17
C TYR A 49 39.22 6.30 -4.47
N PHE A 50 39.37 5.91 -5.74
CA PHE A 50 39.44 4.49 -6.13
C PHE A 50 40.65 3.79 -5.50
N GLN A 51 41.84 4.41 -5.56
CA GLN A 51 43.05 3.85 -4.96
C GLN A 51 42.92 3.66 -3.46
N LYS A 52 42.38 4.68 -2.77
CA LYS A 52 42.16 4.59 -1.33
C LYS A 52 41.17 3.48 -0.99
N ALA A 53 40.03 3.43 -1.69
CA ALA A 53 39.00 2.43 -1.45
C ALA A 53 39.48 1.00 -1.76
N PHE A 54 40.30 0.83 -2.80
CA PHE A 54 40.92 -0.45 -3.15
C PHE A 54 41.87 -0.92 -2.04
N THR A 55 42.77 -0.03 -1.59
CA THR A 55 43.72 -0.33 -0.49
C THR A 55 43.00 -0.69 0.82
N LEU A 56 41.84 -0.08 1.06
CA LEU A 56 41.00 -0.36 2.23
C LEU A 56 40.11 -1.60 2.07
N GLY A 57 40.14 -2.28 0.92
CA GLY A 57 39.28 -3.44 0.64
C GLY A 57 37.79 -3.11 0.49
N LEU A 58 37.43 -1.83 0.34
CA LEU A 58 36.03 -1.41 0.24
C LEU A 58 35.36 -1.85 -1.07
N LEU A 59 36.18 -2.13 -2.10
CA LEU A 59 35.71 -2.44 -3.44
C LEU A 59 35.61 -3.96 -3.72
N SER A 60 35.97 -4.82 -2.78
CA SER A 60 36.19 -6.25 -3.07
C SER A 60 34.97 -7.05 -3.53
N ASP A 61 33.74 -6.59 -3.26
CA ASP A 61 32.50 -7.30 -3.69
C ASP A 61 31.95 -6.75 -5.02
N ILE A 62 32.51 -5.65 -5.51
CA ILE A 62 31.99 -4.90 -6.67
C ILE A 62 33.00 -4.87 -7.81
N THR A 63 34.15 -5.52 -7.60
CA THR A 63 35.17 -5.69 -8.60
C THR A 63 35.11 -7.06 -9.25
N ASN A 64 35.33 -7.12 -10.55
CA ASN A 64 35.34 -8.36 -11.33
C ASN A 64 36.73 -8.60 -11.94
N ASN A 65 37.09 -9.87 -12.17
CA ASN A 65 38.32 -10.26 -12.86
C ASN A 65 38.07 -10.42 -14.37
N ASN A 66 37.51 -9.40 -15.00
CA ASN A 66 37.08 -9.46 -16.40
C ASN A 66 38.09 -8.83 -17.38
N CYS A 67 39.13 -8.15 -16.89
CA CYS A 67 40.29 -7.78 -17.68
C CYS A 67 41.23 -8.98 -17.73
N GLY A 68 41.27 -9.73 -18.84
CA GLY A 68 42.06 -10.96 -18.96
C GLY A 68 43.41 -10.92 -18.22
N GLY A 69 43.64 -11.89 -17.33
CA GLY A 69 44.74 -11.93 -16.36
C GLY A 69 44.28 -11.84 -14.89
N ASN A 70 45.22 -11.74 -13.94
CA ASN A 70 44.96 -11.47 -12.52
C ASN A 70 44.65 -9.97 -12.25
N CYS A 71 43.85 -9.35 -13.11
CA CYS A 71 43.59 -7.92 -13.07
C CYS A 71 42.13 -7.63 -12.73
N THR A 72 41.93 -6.77 -11.73
CA THR A 72 40.63 -6.45 -11.14
C THR A 72 40.07 -5.16 -11.74
N CYS A 73 38.79 -5.12 -12.11
CA CYS A 73 38.10 -3.96 -12.71
C CYS A 73 36.84 -3.57 -11.93
N ILE A 74 36.43 -2.30 -12.02
CA ILE A 74 35.25 -1.75 -11.31
C ILE A 74 34.19 -1.08 -12.21
N TYR A 75 34.55 -0.82 -13.45
CA TYR A 75 33.83 -0.09 -14.48
C TYR A 75 33.39 1.31 -14.00
N PRO A 76 34.33 2.26 -13.84
CA PRO A 76 34.06 3.54 -13.19
C PRO A 76 32.98 4.39 -13.90
N ASN A 77 32.80 4.17 -15.20
CA ASN A 77 31.82 4.86 -16.04
C ASN A 77 30.41 4.26 -15.99
N LEU A 78 30.21 3.11 -15.34
CA LEU A 78 28.89 2.55 -15.14
C LEU A 78 28.19 3.19 -13.94
N ASN A 79 26.86 3.09 -13.96
CA ASN A 79 26.04 3.52 -12.84
C ASN A 79 26.29 2.61 -11.65
N ILE A 80 26.38 3.20 -10.46
CA ILE A 80 26.39 2.41 -9.23
C ILE A 80 24.99 1.86 -8.97
N SER A 81 24.88 0.57 -8.65
CA SER A 81 23.62 0.01 -8.15
C SER A 81 23.45 0.35 -6.66
N PHE A 82 22.20 0.29 -6.16
CA PHE A 82 21.97 0.45 -4.71
C PHE A 82 22.70 -0.62 -3.89
N SER A 83 22.77 -1.87 -4.38
CA SER A 83 23.47 -2.94 -3.65
C SER A 83 24.99 -2.69 -3.55
N GLU A 84 25.61 -2.20 -4.64
CA GLU A 84 27.02 -1.80 -4.63
C GLU A 84 27.28 -0.64 -3.66
N LEU A 85 26.41 0.39 -3.69
CA LEU A 85 26.50 1.54 -2.79
C LEU A 85 26.42 1.12 -1.31
N TYR A 86 25.47 0.24 -0.98
CA TYR A 86 25.31 -0.27 0.40
C TYR A 86 26.49 -1.13 0.83
N SER A 87 27.09 -1.93 -0.06
CA SER A 87 28.30 -2.71 0.26
C SER A 87 29.48 -1.80 0.60
N ILE A 88 29.75 -0.77 -0.22
CA ILE A 88 30.81 0.21 0.05
C ILE A 88 30.57 0.91 1.38
N LEU A 89 29.33 1.36 1.63
CA LEU A 89 28.96 2.05 2.87
C LEU A 89 29.17 1.14 4.10
N TYR A 90 28.68 -0.10 4.03
CA TYR A 90 28.83 -1.10 5.10
C TYR A 90 30.29 -1.34 5.46
N LYS A 91 31.16 -1.56 4.47
CA LYS A 91 32.60 -1.76 4.69
C LYS A 91 33.28 -0.50 5.22
N THR A 92 32.85 0.68 4.78
CA THR A 92 33.36 1.96 5.28
C THR A 92 33.03 2.14 6.78
N MET A 93 31.83 1.75 7.21
CA MET A 93 31.44 1.77 8.62
C MET A 93 32.31 0.84 9.45
N ILE A 94 32.53 -0.40 8.99
CA ILE A 94 33.40 -1.37 9.67
C ILE A 94 34.83 -0.83 9.79
N TYR A 95 35.39 -0.32 8.69
CA TYR A 95 36.75 0.23 8.67
C TYR A 95 36.94 1.35 9.69
N LYS A 96 35.91 2.19 9.91
CA LYS A 96 35.94 3.30 10.87
C LYS A 96 35.65 2.90 12.31
N GLY A 97 35.59 1.59 12.60
CA GLY A 97 35.28 1.08 13.93
C GLY A 97 33.81 1.21 14.30
N GLY A 98 32.94 1.46 13.33
CA GLY A 98 31.51 1.31 13.49
C GLY A 98 31.21 -0.16 13.76
N ILE A 99 30.50 -0.44 14.85
CA ILE A 99 29.92 -1.76 15.07
C ILE A 99 28.87 -1.93 13.97
N PRO A 100 29.07 -2.83 12.99
CA PRO A 100 28.02 -3.08 12.01
C PRO A 100 26.77 -3.49 12.80
N PRO A 101 25.59 -2.92 12.51
CA PRO A 101 24.38 -3.38 13.17
C PRO A 101 24.33 -4.89 12.97
N LYS A 102 24.20 -5.63 14.07
CA LYS A 102 24.02 -7.07 14.00
C LYS A 102 22.66 -7.29 13.36
N ILE A 103 22.66 -7.51 12.04
CA ILE A 103 21.43 -7.79 11.30
C ILE A 103 20.95 -9.16 11.79
N ASP A 104 19.95 -9.14 12.67
CA ASP A 104 19.19 -10.31 13.06
C ASP A 104 17.84 -10.32 12.31
N LEU A 105 17.05 -11.37 12.48
CA LEU A 105 15.71 -11.41 11.87
C LEU A 105 14.81 -10.23 12.29
N ASN A 106 15.08 -9.61 13.44
CA ASN A 106 14.34 -8.44 13.94
C ASN A 106 14.84 -7.12 13.34
N SER A 107 15.96 -7.14 12.62
CA SER A 107 16.55 -6.00 11.91
C SER A 107 15.94 -5.82 10.52
N TYR A 108 15.20 -6.82 10.03
CA TYR A 108 14.34 -6.68 8.86
C TYR A 108 13.05 -5.96 9.24
N PHE A 109 12.31 -5.49 8.23
CA PHE A 109 10.94 -5.07 8.41
C PHE A 109 10.18 -6.14 9.22
N ILE A 110 9.83 -5.81 10.46
CA ILE A 110 8.91 -6.62 11.26
C ILE A 110 7.52 -6.20 10.76
N PRO A 111 6.80 -7.07 10.03
CA PRO A 111 5.45 -6.75 9.60
C PRO A 111 4.64 -6.33 10.82
N ASN A 112 3.81 -5.30 10.68
CA ASN A 112 2.84 -5.00 11.71
C ASN A 112 1.96 -6.26 11.79
N THR A 113 2.17 -7.11 12.80
CA THR A 113 1.35 -8.31 13.00
C THR A 113 0.01 -7.86 13.51
N LEU A 114 -0.76 -7.22 12.62
CA LEU A 114 -2.11 -6.80 12.89
C LEU A 114 -2.90 -8.06 13.17
N ASN A 115 -3.78 -8.01 14.15
CA ASN A 115 -4.72 -9.03 14.57
C ASN A 115 -6.01 -8.27 14.95
N PRO A 116 -7.16 -8.93 14.99
CA PRO A 116 -8.42 -8.25 15.32
C PRO A 116 -8.43 -7.52 16.68
N PHE A 117 -7.44 -7.79 17.54
CA PHE A 117 -7.30 -7.18 18.86
C PHE A 117 -6.37 -5.96 18.89
N ASN A 118 -5.52 -5.74 17.87
CA ASN A 118 -4.57 -4.62 17.79
C ASN A 118 -4.75 -3.72 16.54
N PHE A 119 -5.89 -3.83 15.83
CA PHE A 119 -6.24 -2.96 14.70
C PHE A 119 -6.31 -1.46 15.04
N SER A 120 -6.43 -1.12 16.32
CA SER A 120 -6.37 0.27 16.80
C SER A 120 -4.95 0.85 16.84
N SER A 121 -3.92 0.05 16.53
CA SER A 121 -2.53 0.52 16.53
C SER A 121 -2.27 1.57 15.44
N ARG A 122 -1.43 2.56 15.78
CA ARG A 122 -1.13 3.70 14.90
C ARG A 122 -0.39 3.22 13.66
N ASN A 123 -0.93 3.55 12.49
CA ASN A 123 -0.32 3.31 11.19
C ASN A 123 0.51 4.55 10.82
N ALA A 124 1.80 4.37 10.58
CA ALA A 124 2.71 5.43 10.17
C ALA A 124 3.93 4.84 9.46
N ILE A 125 4.71 5.70 8.80
CA ILE A 125 5.91 5.34 8.02
C ILE A 125 6.94 4.57 8.87
N ASP A 126 6.98 4.82 10.18
CA ASP A 126 7.81 4.09 11.15
C ASP A 126 7.47 2.59 11.24
N ARG A 127 6.28 2.20 10.75
CA ARG A 127 5.82 0.81 10.64
C ARG A 127 5.85 0.27 9.21
N GLY A 128 6.63 0.88 8.30
CA GLY A 128 6.77 0.45 6.91
C GLY A 128 5.48 0.50 6.09
N ILE A 129 4.46 1.22 6.58
CA ILE A 129 3.25 1.53 5.85
C ILE A 129 3.57 2.72 4.93
N PHE A 130 3.53 2.48 3.63
CA PHE A 130 3.73 3.52 2.62
C PHE A 130 2.36 4.01 2.14
N GLU A 131 2.10 5.31 2.33
CA GLU A 131 0.93 6.00 1.77
C GLU A 131 1.08 6.10 0.24
N HIS A 132 0.18 5.45 -0.49
CA HIS A 132 -1.06 6.00 -1.06
C HIS A 132 -0.85 6.51 -2.49
N TYR A 133 -1.03 5.60 -3.46
CA TYR A 133 -1.44 6.04 -4.79
C TYR A 133 -2.94 6.24 -4.74
N GLU A 134 -3.41 7.45 -5.05
CA GLU A 134 -4.83 7.74 -5.31
C GLU A 134 -4.96 8.45 -6.65
N ASN A 135 -5.98 8.04 -7.38
CA ASN A 135 -6.37 8.72 -8.59
C ASN A 135 -7.87 8.98 -8.56
N GLN A 136 -8.24 10.26 -8.63
CA GLN A 136 -9.63 10.70 -8.72
C GLN A 136 -10.09 10.67 -10.18
N ASN A 137 -10.81 9.60 -10.52
CA ASN A 137 -11.18 9.33 -11.91
C ASN A 137 -12.50 9.96 -12.33
N LEU A 138 -13.51 9.92 -11.44
CA LEU A 138 -14.83 10.49 -11.72
C LEU A 138 -15.18 11.47 -10.61
N ASP A 139 -15.46 12.70 -11.02
CA ASP A 139 -16.04 13.70 -10.14
C ASP A 139 -17.29 14.26 -10.82
N ILE A 140 -18.38 14.20 -10.08
CA ILE A 140 -19.67 14.75 -10.47
C ILE A 140 -20.06 15.70 -9.35
N SER A 141 -19.90 17.00 -9.60
CA SER A 141 -20.27 18.08 -8.67
C SER A 141 -21.79 18.28 -8.58
N SER A 142 -22.31 18.42 -7.36
CA SER A 142 -23.74 18.63 -7.06
C SER A 142 -23.98 19.96 -6.38
N GLY A 143 -25.25 20.40 -6.33
CA GLY A 143 -25.70 21.40 -5.36
C GLY A 143 -25.73 20.87 -3.91
N GLY A 144 -25.68 19.55 -3.73
CA GLY A 144 -25.54 18.84 -2.46
C GLY A 144 -24.20 18.09 -2.36
N LEU A 145 -24.24 16.81 -1.99
CA LEU A 145 -23.05 15.97 -1.94
C LEU A 145 -22.53 15.65 -3.36
N GLY A 146 -21.24 15.85 -3.59
CA GLY A 146 -20.55 15.41 -4.81
C GLY A 146 -20.51 13.88 -4.90
N LEU A 147 -20.66 13.34 -6.11
CA LEU A 147 -20.34 11.95 -6.39
C LEU A 147 -18.92 11.90 -6.89
N THR A 148 -18.02 11.41 -6.04
CA THR A 148 -16.60 11.39 -6.33
C THR A 148 -16.09 9.98 -6.14
N PHE A 149 -15.57 9.42 -7.22
CA PHE A 149 -15.00 8.09 -7.27
C PHE A 149 -13.51 8.18 -7.57
N TRP A 150 -12.75 7.59 -6.67
CA TRP A 150 -11.32 7.35 -6.80
C TRP A 150 -11.03 5.92 -6.42
N HIS A 151 -9.90 5.42 -6.93
CA HIS A 151 -9.31 4.17 -6.48
C HIS A 151 -7.95 4.44 -5.86
N SER A 152 -7.54 3.59 -4.93
CA SER A 152 -6.29 3.77 -4.22
C SER A 152 -5.62 2.45 -3.84
N TYR A 153 -4.30 2.51 -3.74
CA TYR A 153 -3.44 1.43 -3.24
C TYR A 153 -2.99 1.73 -1.82
N HIS A 154 -3.07 0.74 -0.93
CA HIS A 154 -2.59 0.89 0.44
C HIS A 154 -1.81 -0.34 0.92
N SER A 155 -0.51 -0.17 1.22
CA SER A 155 0.37 -1.30 1.58
C SER A 155 0.00 -1.99 2.89
N GLN A 156 -0.65 -1.28 3.83
CA GLN A 156 -1.12 -1.88 5.09
C GLN A 156 -2.02 -3.10 4.87
N ARG A 157 -2.70 -3.20 3.72
CA ARG A 157 -3.59 -4.32 3.43
C ARG A 157 -2.86 -5.65 3.28
N SER A 158 -1.58 -5.64 2.90
CA SER A 158 -0.77 -6.86 2.90
C SER A 158 -0.42 -7.35 4.31
N GLU A 159 -0.64 -6.52 5.32
CA GLU A 159 -0.34 -6.81 6.72
C GLU A 159 -1.60 -7.07 7.56
N LEU A 160 -2.80 -6.89 6.98
CA LEU A 160 -4.03 -7.24 7.68
C LEU A 160 -4.04 -8.74 7.97
N PRO A 161 -4.31 -9.15 9.23
CA PRO A 161 -4.41 -10.55 9.59
C PRO A 161 -5.47 -11.22 8.75
N TYR A 162 -5.10 -12.39 8.28
CA TYR A 162 -6.02 -13.49 8.12
C TYR A 162 -6.77 -13.72 9.45
N LEU A 163 -8.03 -13.26 9.53
CA LEU A 163 -8.80 -13.29 10.78
C LEU A 163 -9.03 -14.74 11.24
N PRO A 164 -9.03 -15.02 12.55
CA PRO A 164 -9.16 -16.37 13.09
C PRO A 164 -10.63 -16.80 13.09
N PHE A 165 -11.13 -17.25 11.93
CA PHE A 165 -12.44 -17.88 11.83
C PHE A 165 -12.32 -19.34 11.35
N ARG A 166 -13.34 -20.14 11.69
CA ARG A 166 -13.29 -21.59 11.90
C ARG A 166 -12.99 -22.45 10.65
N THR A 167 -12.89 -21.87 9.46
CA THR A 167 -12.22 -22.43 8.29
C THR A 167 -11.37 -21.33 7.62
N LEU A 168 -10.15 -21.16 8.11
CA LEU A 168 -9.27 -20.00 7.80
C LEU A 168 -9.15 -19.73 6.29
N ASN A 169 -8.90 -20.73 5.45
CA ASN A 169 -8.56 -20.48 4.04
C ASN A 169 -9.68 -19.84 3.21
N GLU A 170 -10.94 -20.21 3.43
CA GLU A 170 -12.06 -19.75 2.58
C GLU A 170 -12.55 -18.37 3.00
N LEU A 171 -12.69 -18.14 4.31
CA LEU A 171 -12.99 -16.81 4.87
C LEU A 171 -11.90 -15.82 4.47
N ASN A 172 -10.62 -16.16 4.63
CA ASN A 172 -9.50 -15.32 4.20
C ASN A 172 -9.58 -14.94 2.72
N THR A 173 -9.95 -15.88 1.86
CA THR A 173 -10.15 -15.63 0.43
C THR A 173 -11.35 -14.69 0.18
N LEU A 174 -12.44 -14.82 0.94
CA LEU A 174 -13.60 -13.91 0.86
C LEU A 174 -13.28 -12.49 1.33
N TRP A 175 -12.54 -12.37 2.45
CA TRP A 175 -12.07 -11.09 2.95
C TRP A 175 -11.21 -10.41 1.89
N ILE A 176 -10.23 -11.11 1.31
CA ILE A 176 -9.41 -10.54 0.22
C ILE A 176 -10.28 -9.99 -0.91
N ASN A 177 -11.28 -10.73 -1.39
CA ASN A 177 -12.08 -10.29 -2.54
C ASN A 177 -12.97 -9.06 -2.23
N ARG A 178 -13.46 -8.92 -1.00
CA ARG A 178 -14.31 -7.77 -0.62
C ARG A 178 -13.52 -6.56 -0.15
N LEU A 179 -12.41 -6.79 0.55
CA LEU A 179 -11.42 -5.76 0.83
C LEU A 179 -10.93 -5.20 -0.50
N ASN A 180 -10.60 -6.07 -1.46
CA ASN A 180 -9.85 -5.74 -2.65
C ASN A 180 -10.64 -5.99 -3.95
N PRO A 181 -11.74 -5.25 -4.21
CA PRO A 181 -12.54 -5.43 -5.43
C PRO A 181 -11.79 -5.00 -6.71
N LEU A 182 -10.61 -4.39 -6.57
CA LEU A 182 -9.73 -3.98 -7.67
C LEU A 182 -8.40 -4.75 -7.67
N GLY A 183 -8.30 -5.88 -6.98
CA GLY A 183 -7.06 -6.62 -6.84
C GLY A 183 -6.27 -6.24 -5.58
N PHE A 184 -5.31 -7.08 -5.21
CA PHE A 184 -4.64 -7.06 -3.91
C PHE A 184 -4.12 -5.66 -3.54
N ASN A 185 -4.45 -5.20 -2.33
CA ASN A 185 -4.15 -3.86 -1.80
C ASN A 185 -4.84 -2.68 -2.51
N TRP A 186 -5.69 -2.91 -3.52
CA TRP A 186 -6.46 -1.88 -4.21
C TRP A 186 -7.92 -1.81 -3.76
N SER A 187 -8.42 -0.59 -3.60
CA SER A 187 -9.82 -0.32 -3.22
C SER A 187 -10.36 0.91 -3.92
N HIS A 188 -11.61 1.25 -3.63
CA HIS A 188 -12.25 2.49 -4.08
C HIS A 188 -12.96 3.25 -2.95
N SER A 189 -13.28 4.52 -3.22
CA SER A 189 -13.86 5.48 -2.28
C SER A 189 -15.14 5.01 -1.58
N TYR A 190 -15.98 4.25 -2.28
CA TYR A 190 -17.24 3.71 -1.75
C TYR A 190 -17.12 2.33 -1.08
N ASN A 191 -15.92 1.76 -0.94
CA ASN A 191 -15.72 0.46 -0.29
C ASN A 191 -15.55 0.61 1.23
N MET A 192 -16.52 1.24 1.87
CA MET A 192 -16.58 1.41 3.33
C MET A 192 -17.46 0.34 3.96
N TYR A 193 -17.03 -0.19 5.10
CA TYR A 193 -17.77 -1.23 5.81
C TYR A 193 -17.32 -1.33 7.26
N ILE A 194 -18.13 -2.01 8.07
CA ILE A 194 -17.81 -2.37 9.45
C ILE A 194 -17.70 -3.88 9.54
N MET A 195 -16.62 -4.36 10.14
CA MET A 195 -16.41 -5.78 10.46
C MET A 195 -16.68 -6.02 11.94
N MET A 196 -17.33 -7.13 12.23
CA MET A 196 -17.55 -7.60 13.58
C MET A 196 -16.41 -8.53 14.01
N VAL A 197 -15.81 -8.25 15.16
CA VAL A 197 -14.85 -9.15 15.81
C VAL A 197 -15.58 -9.86 16.95
N PRO A 198 -15.77 -11.19 16.90
CA PRO A 198 -16.44 -11.92 17.97
C PRO A 198 -15.60 -11.90 19.26
N LYS A 199 -16.25 -12.07 20.41
CA LYS A 199 -15.57 -12.12 21.70
C LYS A 199 -14.75 -13.40 21.93
N SER A 200 -15.18 -14.51 21.34
CA SER A 200 -14.41 -15.76 21.31
C SER A 200 -14.84 -16.58 20.09
N THR A 201 -14.11 -17.67 19.78
CA THR A 201 -14.47 -18.57 18.67
C THR A 201 -15.87 -19.15 18.78
N ASN A 202 -16.44 -19.24 20.00
CA ASN A 202 -17.76 -19.81 20.30
C ASN A 202 -18.85 -18.78 20.61
N GLU A 203 -18.53 -17.48 20.67
CA GLU A 203 -19.49 -16.42 20.96
C GLU A 203 -19.87 -15.66 19.69
N ILE A 204 -21.17 -15.50 19.44
CA ILE A 204 -21.71 -14.74 18.30
C ILE A 204 -21.65 -13.23 18.56
N ASN A 205 -21.63 -12.83 19.84
CA ASN A 205 -21.58 -11.42 20.23
C ASN A 205 -20.23 -10.77 19.90
N ALA A 206 -20.31 -9.60 19.28
CA ALA A 206 -19.15 -8.76 18.99
C ALA A 206 -18.45 -8.32 20.29
N SER A 207 -17.13 -8.40 20.32
CA SER A 207 -16.30 -7.66 21.28
C SER A 207 -15.91 -6.29 20.71
N LYS A 208 -15.62 -6.23 19.41
CA LYS A 208 -15.17 -5.02 18.73
C LYS A 208 -15.79 -4.88 17.36
N TYR A 209 -15.88 -3.64 16.89
CA TYR A 209 -16.22 -3.30 15.51
C TYR A 209 -15.05 -2.59 14.86
N ILE A 210 -14.65 -3.09 13.69
CA ILE A 210 -13.55 -2.54 12.91
C ILE A 210 -14.15 -1.80 11.73
N ILE A 211 -13.98 -0.49 11.71
CA ILE A 211 -14.54 0.41 10.70
C ILE A 211 -13.46 0.69 9.68
N ASN A 212 -13.75 0.40 8.42
CA ASN A 212 -12.86 0.69 7.29
C ASN A 212 -13.44 1.87 6.51
N TRP A 213 -12.65 2.92 6.41
CA TRP A 213 -13.03 4.17 5.76
C TRP A 213 -12.61 4.23 4.30
N LEU A 214 -13.12 5.25 3.60
CA LEU A 214 -12.87 5.56 2.19
C LEU A 214 -11.39 5.75 1.85
N ASP A 215 -10.62 6.29 2.79
CA ASP A 215 -9.18 6.51 2.70
C ASP A 215 -8.38 5.28 3.13
N GLN A 216 -9.09 4.15 3.35
CA GLN A 216 -8.55 2.89 3.84
C GLN A 216 -8.01 2.96 5.27
N THR A 217 -8.26 4.05 6.00
CA THR A 217 -7.97 4.09 7.43
C THR A 217 -8.88 3.14 8.19
N ILE A 218 -8.31 2.55 9.25
CA ILE A 218 -9.00 1.58 10.10
C ILE A 218 -9.20 2.18 11.47
N GLN A 219 -10.43 2.13 11.96
CA GLN A 219 -10.79 2.50 13.32
C GLN A 219 -11.37 1.30 14.06
N ALA A 220 -11.16 1.23 15.36
CA ALA A 220 -11.75 0.21 16.20
C ALA A 220 -12.65 0.84 17.26
N TYR A 221 -13.84 0.26 17.40
CA TYR A 221 -14.81 0.59 18.43
C TYR A 221 -14.98 -0.61 19.35
N ASP A 222 -14.71 -0.41 20.64
CA ASP A 222 -14.96 -1.41 21.68
C ASP A 222 -16.45 -1.37 22.04
N TYR A 223 -17.14 -2.47 21.73
CA TYR A 223 -18.57 -2.58 21.97
C TYR A 223 -18.89 -2.73 23.46
N ILE A 224 -18.02 -3.39 24.22
CA ILE A 224 -18.23 -3.65 25.66
C ILE A 224 -18.09 -2.35 26.44
N LEU A 225 -17.06 -1.57 26.12
CA LEU A 225 -16.80 -0.28 26.76
C LEU A 225 -17.58 0.88 26.13
N SER A 226 -18.28 0.64 25.02
CA SER A 226 -19.02 1.63 24.26
C SER A 226 -18.20 2.88 23.92
N LYS A 227 -16.96 2.67 23.45
CA LYS A 227 -16.03 3.75 23.11
C LYS A 227 -15.09 3.34 21.99
N TYR A 228 -14.55 4.34 21.29
CA TYR A 228 -13.46 4.12 20.34
C TYR A 228 -12.16 3.73 21.07
N GLU A 229 -11.49 2.70 20.56
CA GLU A 229 -10.11 2.37 20.97
C GLU A 229 -9.10 3.22 20.20
N THR A 230 -9.42 3.55 18.94
CA THR A 230 -8.58 4.43 18.12
C THR A 230 -8.57 5.83 18.73
N ILE A 231 -7.37 6.32 19.04
CA ILE A 231 -7.15 7.61 19.70
C ILE A 231 -7.48 8.76 18.74
N GLY A 232 -8.06 9.85 19.26
CA GLY A 232 -8.35 11.06 18.47
C GLY A 232 -9.65 11.01 17.68
N ILE A 233 -10.46 9.96 17.85
CA ILE A 233 -11.77 9.84 17.23
C ILE A 233 -12.83 10.49 18.12
N HIS A 234 -13.54 11.46 17.56
CA HIS A 234 -14.62 12.20 18.22
C HIS A 234 -16.00 11.88 17.62
N ASP A 235 -16.08 10.81 16.83
CA ASP A 235 -17.30 10.37 16.19
C ASP A 235 -18.24 9.72 17.22
N GLN A 236 -19.54 9.70 16.92
CA GLN A 236 -20.51 8.94 17.70
C GLN A 236 -20.89 7.65 16.97
N PHE A 237 -20.82 6.52 17.66
CA PHE A 237 -21.24 5.22 17.15
C PHE A 237 -22.64 4.89 17.67
N ILE A 238 -23.66 4.99 16.82
CA ILE A 238 -25.06 4.90 17.20
C ILE A 238 -25.63 3.58 16.66
N ILE A 239 -26.10 2.71 17.54
CA ILE A 239 -26.72 1.43 17.18
C ILE A 239 -28.21 1.66 17.00
N ASN A 240 -28.71 1.55 15.76
CA ASN A 240 -30.12 1.86 15.46
C ASN A 240 -31.02 0.63 15.59
N SER A 241 -30.50 -0.57 15.33
CA SER A 241 -31.28 -1.80 15.48
C SER A 241 -30.41 -3.03 15.73
N LYS A 242 -31.03 -4.03 16.37
CA LYS A 242 -30.47 -5.36 16.62
C LYS A 242 -31.48 -6.43 16.23
N ASP A 243 -31.01 -7.62 15.92
CA ASP A 243 -31.88 -8.79 15.76
C ASP A 243 -32.26 -9.42 17.11
N LYS A 244 -33.05 -10.50 17.04
CA LYS A 244 -33.54 -11.23 18.21
C LYS A 244 -32.42 -11.85 19.05
N ASP A 245 -31.29 -12.13 18.43
CA ASP A 245 -30.12 -12.73 19.06
C ASP A 245 -29.15 -11.65 19.59
N GLY A 246 -29.50 -10.37 19.42
CA GLY A 246 -28.73 -9.22 19.89
C GLY A 246 -27.64 -8.75 18.94
N ASN A 247 -27.55 -9.31 17.73
CA ASN A 247 -26.59 -8.87 16.72
C ASN A 247 -27.00 -7.54 16.12
N ILE A 248 -26.05 -6.66 15.89
CA ILE A 248 -26.34 -5.35 15.31
C ILE A 248 -26.75 -5.51 13.84
N LYS A 249 -27.91 -4.93 13.51
CA LYS A 249 -28.44 -4.88 12.15
C LYS A 249 -28.15 -3.55 11.47
N ASN A 250 -28.15 -2.45 12.22
CA ASN A 250 -27.95 -1.12 11.66
C ASN A 250 -27.15 -0.22 12.61
N VAL A 251 -26.18 0.51 12.05
CA VAL A 251 -25.31 1.46 12.75
C VAL A 251 -25.31 2.79 12.01
N THR A 252 -25.30 3.89 12.75
CA THR A 252 -24.97 5.22 12.21
C THR A 252 -23.71 5.70 12.89
N ILE A 253 -22.71 6.09 12.10
CA ILE A 253 -21.55 6.84 12.58
C ILE A 253 -21.79 8.32 12.28
N LEU A 254 -21.92 9.13 13.34
CA LEU A 254 -22.10 10.59 13.23
C LEU A 254 -20.75 11.28 13.49
N LYS A 255 -20.26 12.00 12.48
CA LYS A 255 -19.05 12.83 12.59
C LYS A 255 -19.37 14.18 13.24
N PRO A 256 -18.39 14.85 13.90
CA PRO A 256 -18.59 16.17 14.51
C PRO A 256 -19.08 17.27 13.54
N ASN A 257 -18.75 17.15 12.26
CA ASN A 257 -19.20 18.09 11.22
C ASN A 257 -20.66 17.88 10.77
N GLY A 258 -21.38 16.92 11.38
CA GLY A 258 -22.77 16.61 11.07
C GLY A 258 -22.98 15.58 9.96
N MET A 259 -21.90 15.06 9.35
CA MET A 259 -21.98 13.96 8.39
C MET A 259 -22.38 12.65 9.07
N LYS A 260 -23.31 11.92 8.45
CA LYS A 260 -23.79 10.62 8.90
C LYS A 260 -23.41 9.54 7.90
N TYR A 261 -22.86 8.44 8.39
CA TYR A 261 -22.58 7.24 7.62
C TYR A 261 -23.43 6.12 8.18
N ILE A 262 -24.35 5.58 7.39
CA ILE A 262 -25.33 4.59 7.81
C ILE A 262 -24.94 3.24 7.24
N PHE A 263 -24.80 2.26 8.11
CA PHE A 263 -24.39 0.90 7.79
C PHE A 263 -25.49 -0.09 8.15
N GLU A 264 -25.65 -1.12 7.33
CA GLU A 264 -26.61 -2.20 7.53
C GLU A 264 -25.95 -3.57 7.35
N GLN A 265 -26.37 -4.55 8.15
CA GLN A 265 -25.82 -5.90 8.09
C GLN A 265 -26.00 -6.51 6.71
N ASP A 266 -24.92 -7.10 6.20
CA ASP A 266 -24.94 -7.82 4.94
C ASP A 266 -25.88 -9.03 5.02
N SER A 267 -26.81 -9.12 4.08
CA SER A 267 -27.83 -10.18 4.02
C SER A 267 -27.27 -11.60 3.88
N LYS A 268 -26.00 -11.75 3.48
CA LYS A 268 -25.30 -13.02 3.27
C LYS A 268 -24.11 -13.20 4.22
N MET A 269 -23.63 -12.13 4.87
CA MET A 269 -22.47 -12.16 5.76
C MET A 269 -22.75 -11.46 7.08
N PHE A 270 -23.16 -12.24 8.10
CA PHE A 270 -23.60 -11.70 9.39
C PHE A 270 -22.53 -10.88 10.13
N ALA A 271 -21.25 -11.16 9.90
CA ALA A 271 -20.13 -10.49 10.56
C ALA A 271 -19.76 -9.15 9.93
N MET A 272 -20.58 -8.62 9.01
CA MET A 272 -20.26 -7.45 8.23
C MET A 272 -21.45 -6.52 8.05
N LEU A 273 -21.19 -5.22 8.10
CA LEU A 273 -22.16 -4.18 7.76
C LEU A 273 -21.66 -3.36 6.58
N ASN A 274 -22.51 -3.24 5.57
CA ASN A 274 -22.31 -2.42 4.38
C ASN A 274 -22.68 -0.98 4.63
N LEU A 275 -21.92 -0.03 4.08
CA LEU A 275 -22.37 1.35 3.98
C LEU A 275 -23.56 1.42 3.01
N ILE A 276 -24.73 1.82 3.49
CA ILE A 276 -25.94 1.97 2.66
C ILE A 276 -26.27 3.43 2.37
N GLU A 277 -25.81 4.37 3.21
CA GLU A 277 -26.11 5.78 3.02
C GLU A 277 -25.02 6.70 3.62
N ILE A 278 -24.74 7.80 2.92
CA ILE A 278 -24.00 8.96 3.43
C ILE A 278 -24.96 10.14 3.40
N ARG A 279 -25.09 10.87 4.51
CA ARG A 279 -25.98 12.04 4.61
C ARG A 279 -25.25 13.22 5.22
N ASP A 280 -25.40 14.39 4.61
CA ASP A 280 -24.85 15.62 5.15
C ASP A 280 -25.79 16.28 6.18
N LYS A 281 -25.31 17.38 6.79
CA LYS A 281 -26.09 18.17 7.75
C LYS A 281 -27.34 18.83 7.15
N ASN A 282 -27.41 18.94 5.83
CA ASN A 282 -28.52 19.56 5.09
C ASN A 282 -29.50 18.50 4.55
N ASN A 283 -29.37 17.24 4.96
CA ASN A 283 -30.14 16.08 4.47
C ASN A 283 -29.95 15.73 2.99
N ASN A 284 -28.91 16.25 2.31
CA ASN A 284 -28.50 15.66 1.04
C ASN A 284 -27.93 14.26 1.31
N SER A 285 -28.27 13.29 0.47
CA SER A 285 -27.83 11.92 0.69
C SER A 285 -27.35 11.21 -0.56
N ILE A 286 -26.36 10.36 -0.34
CA ILE A 286 -25.87 9.38 -1.30
C ILE A 286 -26.29 8.01 -0.78
N THR A 287 -27.00 7.22 -1.59
CA THR A 287 -27.39 5.85 -1.27
C THR A 287 -26.58 4.85 -2.07
N LEU A 288 -26.18 3.77 -1.41
CA LEU A 288 -25.46 2.66 -2.01
C LEU A 288 -26.38 1.43 -2.03
N THR A 289 -26.44 0.77 -3.19
CA THR A 289 -27.24 -0.45 -3.36
C THR A 289 -26.33 -1.61 -3.74
N TYR A 290 -26.67 -2.80 -3.29
CA TYR A 290 -25.83 -3.98 -3.42
C TYR A 290 -26.56 -5.09 -4.19
N GLU A 291 -25.79 -5.92 -4.89
CA GLU A 291 -26.26 -7.14 -5.53
C GLU A 291 -25.53 -8.37 -5.00
N LEU A 292 -26.03 -9.56 -5.34
CA LEU A 292 -25.32 -10.80 -5.01
C LEU A 292 -24.05 -10.91 -5.86
N GLY A 293 -22.92 -11.11 -5.18
CA GLY A 293 -21.66 -11.45 -5.84
C GLY A 293 -21.59 -12.93 -6.21
N VAL A 294 -20.48 -13.29 -6.87
CA VAL A 294 -20.12 -14.68 -7.14
C VAL A 294 -19.67 -15.33 -5.83
N SER A 295 -20.31 -16.43 -5.44
CA SER A 295 -19.94 -17.18 -4.24
C SER A 295 -18.49 -17.68 -4.32
N VAL A 296 -17.79 -17.65 -3.19
CA VAL A 296 -16.43 -18.20 -3.06
C VAL A 296 -16.47 -19.27 -1.97
N GLY A 297 -16.25 -20.52 -2.38
CA GLY A 297 -16.49 -21.67 -1.51
C GLY A 297 -17.96 -21.79 -1.11
N LEU A 298 -18.22 -22.00 0.18
CA LEU A 298 -19.58 -22.14 0.73
C LEU A 298 -20.28 -20.80 1.05
N PHE A 299 -19.63 -19.67 0.76
CA PHE A 299 -20.11 -18.37 1.21
C PHE A 299 -20.56 -17.52 0.03
N SER A 300 -21.70 -16.86 0.23
CA SER A 300 -22.18 -15.78 -0.63
C SER A 300 -21.94 -14.45 0.08
N TYR A 301 -21.81 -13.38 -0.71
CA TYR A 301 -21.73 -12.03 -0.18
C TYR A 301 -22.36 -11.06 -1.17
N THR A 302 -22.57 -9.83 -0.70
CA THR A 302 -23.06 -8.75 -1.56
C THR A 302 -21.93 -7.86 -2.02
N ARG A 303 -22.03 -7.34 -3.24
CA ARG A 303 -21.09 -6.40 -3.84
C ARG A 303 -21.81 -5.13 -4.28
N LEU A 304 -21.10 -4.01 -4.30
CA LEU A 304 -21.68 -2.71 -4.60
C LEU A 304 -22.18 -2.68 -6.05
N LYS A 305 -23.45 -2.36 -6.25
CA LYS A 305 -24.06 -2.28 -7.57
C LYS A 305 -24.08 -0.84 -8.08
N ASN A 306 -24.72 0.04 -7.31
CA ASN A 306 -24.89 1.44 -7.67
C ASN A 306 -24.68 2.36 -6.47
N VAL A 307 -24.19 3.56 -6.77
CA VAL A 307 -24.15 4.70 -5.85
C VAL A 307 -24.95 5.83 -6.46
N THR A 308 -25.95 6.34 -5.75
CA THR A 308 -26.87 7.36 -6.27
C THR A 308 -26.90 8.56 -5.35
N ASP A 309 -26.71 9.75 -5.90
CA ASP A 309 -27.01 11.01 -5.21
C ASP A 309 -28.52 11.27 -5.33
N ASN A 310 -29.23 11.16 -4.21
CA ASN A 310 -30.67 11.30 -4.15
C ASN A 310 -31.15 12.74 -4.40
N THR A 311 -30.27 13.74 -4.24
CA THR A 311 -30.63 15.14 -4.47
C THR A 311 -30.70 15.46 -5.97
N SER A 312 -29.85 14.84 -6.78
CA SER A 312 -29.70 15.17 -8.21
C SER A 312 -30.05 14.03 -9.16
N GLY A 313 -30.24 12.80 -8.67
CA GLY A 313 -30.48 11.60 -9.47
C GLY A 313 -29.26 11.09 -10.25
N ARG A 314 -28.07 11.69 -10.05
CA ARG A 314 -26.83 11.21 -10.64
C ARG A 314 -26.42 9.91 -9.97
N SER A 315 -25.80 9.01 -10.72
CA SER A 315 -25.34 7.74 -10.17
C SER A 315 -24.05 7.24 -10.82
N LEU A 316 -23.41 6.33 -10.10
CA LEU A 316 -22.30 5.50 -10.55
C LEU A 316 -22.76 4.05 -10.55
N GLU A 317 -22.57 3.36 -11.67
CA GLU A 317 -22.83 1.94 -11.86
C GLU A 317 -21.52 1.15 -11.83
N PHE A 318 -21.51 0.05 -11.08
CA PHE A 318 -20.38 -0.85 -10.94
C PHE A 318 -20.67 -2.13 -11.72
N LYS A 319 -19.80 -2.44 -12.68
CA LYS A 319 -19.84 -3.70 -13.44
C LYS A 319 -18.65 -4.56 -13.09
N TYR A 320 -18.90 -5.85 -13.02
CA TYR A 320 -17.95 -6.85 -12.55
C TYR A 320 -17.61 -7.83 -13.66
N LYS A 321 -16.34 -8.26 -13.70
CA LYS A 321 -15.87 -9.25 -14.66
C LYS A 321 -16.60 -10.58 -14.43
N ALA A 322 -17.06 -11.19 -15.51
CA ALA A 322 -17.89 -12.40 -15.48
C ALA A 322 -17.27 -13.50 -14.61
N ASN A 323 -18.10 -14.16 -13.79
CA ASN A 323 -17.69 -15.21 -12.83
C ASN A 323 -16.64 -14.79 -11.80
N THR A 324 -16.45 -13.48 -11.59
CA THR A 324 -15.57 -12.95 -10.54
C THR A 324 -16.30 -11.88 -9.73
N ASN A 325 -15.60 -11.36 -8.73
CA ASN A 325 -16.03 -10.21 -7.95
C ASN A 325 -15.12 -8.99 -8.13
N PHE A 326 -14.23 -9.04 -9.13
CA PHE A 326 -13.42 -7.89 -9.49
C PHE A 326 -14.24 -6.93 -10.34
N ILE A 327 -14.15 -5.65 -10.00
CA ILE A 327 -14.76 -4.58 -10.78
C ILE A 327 -14.06 -4.57 -12.14
N GLU A 328 -14.86 -4.66 -13.20
CA GLU A 328 -14.42 -4.47 -14.58
C GLU A 328 -14.52 -3.00 -14.96
N SER A 329 -15.56 -2.31 -14.47
CA SER A 329 -15.72 -0.89 -14.75
C SER A 329 -16.64 -0.16 -13.80
N VAL A 330 -16.42 1.15 -13.68
CA VAL A 330 -17.35 2.08 -13.04
C VAL A 330 -17.74 3.14 -14.06
N SER A 331 -19.04 3.38 -14.21
CA SER A 331 -19.56 4.36 -15.17
C SER A 331 -20.61 5.28 -14.56
N ASP A 332 -20.72 6.49 -15.07
CA ASP A 332 -21.80 7.41 -14.70
C ASP A 332 -22.95 7.41 -15.71
N ASN A 333 -24.02 8.15 -15.39
CA ASN A 333 -25.23 8.20 -16.20
C ASN A 333 -25.05 8.88 -17.57
N ILE A 334 -23.95 9.59 -17.80
CA ILE A 334 -23.65 10.25 -19.08
C ILE A 334 -22.61 9.48 -19.90
N GLY A 335 -22.23 8.28 -19.45
CA GLY A 335 -21.37 7.35 -20.19
C GLY A 335 -19.87 7.52 -19.97
N ARG A 336 -19.44 8.39 -19.04
CA ARG A 336 -18.02 8.42 -18.62
C ARG A 336 -17.73 7.12 -17.89
N LYS A 337 -16.67 6.42 -18.29
CA LYS A 337 -16.36 5.06 -17.81
C LYS A 337 -14.89 4.93 -17.47
N ILE A 338 -14.60 4.26 -16.37
CA ILE A 338 -13.28 3.77 -15.98
C ILE A 338 -13.30 2.27 -16.19
N GLN A 339 -12.24 1.70 -16.75
CA GLN A 339 -12.11 0.25 -16.87
C GLN A 339 -10.89 -0.24 -16.10
N TYR A 340 -11.01 -1.43 -15.56
CA TYR A 340 -9.98 -2.08 -14.76
C TYR A 340 -9.67 -3.44 -15.34
N ASN A 341 -8.38 -3.76 -15.41
CA ASN A 341 -7.91 -5.07 -15.77
C ASN A 341 -7.23 -5.72 -14.55
N VAL A 342 -8.03 -6.47 -13.79
CA VAL A 342 -7.51 -7.29 -12.69
C VAL A 342 -7.14 -8.67 -13.22
N ASN A 343 -5.89 -9.05 -12.99
CA ASN A 343 -5.39 -10.38 -13.28
C ASN A 343 -6.05 -11.39 -12.36
N ALA A 344 -6.88 -12.28 -12.90
CA ALA A 344 -7.59 -13.24 -12.07
C ALA A 344 -6.66 -14.29 -11.43
N ASN A 345 -5.45 -14.48 -11.96
CA ASN A 345 -4.50 -15.48 -11.47
C ASN A 345 -3.59 -14.91 -10.39
N SER A 346 -2.99 -13.72 -10.61
CA SER A 346 -2.13 -13.07 -9.62
C SER A 346 -2.91 -12.23 -8.61
N VAL A 347 -4.19 -11.92 -8.91
CA VAL A 347 -5.05 -11.04 -8.13
C VAL A 347 -4.54 -9.60 -8.12
N ASP A 348 -3.62 -9.24 -9.02
CA ASP A 348 -3.09 -7.88 -9.13
C ASP A 348 -3.92 -7.02 -10.08
N LEU A 349 -3.90 -5.70 -9.85
CA LEU A 349 -4.35 -4.73 -10.83
C LEU A 349 -3.24 -4.50 -11.85
N ASP A 350 -3.41 -5.02 -13.07
CA ASP A 350 -2.40 -4.90 -14.14
C ASP A 350 -2.46 -3.50 -14.78
N ASP A 351 -3.67 -3.02 -15.08
CA ASP A 351 -3.90 -1.73 -15.71
C ASP A 351 -5.31 -1.16 -15.42
N PHE A 352 -5.47 0.14 -15.69
CA PHE A 352 -6.76 0.80 -15.77
C PHE A 352 -6.78 1.89 -16.86
N THR A 353 -7.96 2.20 -17.38
CA THR A 353 -8.20 3.33 -18.29
C THR A 353 -9.07 4.39 -17.64
N ASP A 354 -8.61 5.64 -17.67
CA ASP A 354 -9.29 6.77 -17.04
C ASP A 354 -10.34 7.40 -17.96
N ALA A 355 -11.47 7.81 -17.38
CA ALA A 355 -12.61 8.37 -18.10
C ALA A 355 -12.30 9.71 -18.79
N LYS A 356 -11.28 10.45 -18.32
CA LYS A 356 -10.82 11.72 -18.91
C LYS A 356 -9.79 11.57 -20.03
N LYS A 357 -9.22 10.37 -20.22
CA LYS A 357 -8.16 10.09 -21.20
C LYS A 357 -8.48 8.81 -21.96
N SER A 358 -9.43 8.90 -22.89
CA SER A 358 -9.88 7.78 -23.73
C SER A 358 -8.80 7.19 -24.69
N GLU A 359 -7.50 7.49 -24.52
CA GLU A 359 -6.43 7.02 -25.42
C GLU A 359 -5.14 6.54 -24.74
N ASN A 360 -5.00 6.55 -23.41
CA ASN A 360 -3.77 6.04 -22.76
C ASN A 360 -4.09 5.13 -21.59
N SER A 361 -3.83 3.83 -21.74
CA SER A 361 -3.78 2.89 -20.62
C SER A 361 -2.64 3.29 -19.67
N VAL A 362 -2.92 3.34 -18.37
CA VAL A 362 -1.87 3.51 -17.37
C VAL A 362 -1.44 2.11 -16.95
N SER A 363 -0.30 1.65 -17.46
CA SER A 363 0.33 0.42 -16.99
C SER A 363 0.85 0.66 -15.58
N ILE A 364 0.40 -0.19 -14.65
CA ILE A 364 0.94 -0.22 -13.30
C ILE A 364 2.15 -1.14 -13.36
N TRP A 365 3.33 -0.62 -13.06
CA TRP A 365 4.54 -1.44 -12.98
C TRP A 365 4.38 -2.44 -11.84
N SER A 366 4.18 -3.72 -12.16
CA SER A 366 4.36 -4.81 -11.22
C SER A 366 5.85 -5.00 -10.91
N LYS A 367 6.14 -5.39 -9.67
CA LYS A 367 7.51 -5.61 -9.17
C LYS A 367 8.15 -6.84 -9.78
#